data_AF-M5E2F2-F1
#
_entry.id   AF-M5E2F2-F1
#
_cell.length_a   1.000
_cell.length_b   1.000
_cell.length_c   1.000
_cell.angle_alpha   90.00
_cell.angle_beta   90.00
_cell.angle_gamma   90.00
#
_symmetry.space_group_name_H-M   'P 1'
#
loop_
_entity.id
_entity.type
_entity.pdbx_description
1 polymer ?
#
loop_
_entity_poly.entity_id
_entity_poly.type
_entity_poly.pdbx_seq_one_letter_code
_entity_poly.pdbx_strand_id
1 'polypeptide(L)'
;MGIISFILMVAGMFLVTFIPRVLPLALLGNKELPEKVVLWLSFIPAAVLSALLAPAILLQNGSLYLSLENTSLVAFFPTLLVAYKTKNIFYTVSGGLVFYLLTSVLF
;
A
#
# COMPACT_ATOMS: atom_id res chain seq x y z
N MET A 1 15.49 6.02 -25.55
CA MET A 1 15.98 5.09 -24.51
C MET A 1 16.41 3.80 -25.20
N GLY A 2 17.68 3.41 -25.16
CA GLY A 2 18.17 2.25 -25.92
C GLY A 2 17.85 0.91 -25.23
N ILE A 3 17.75 -0.18 -26.01
CA ILE A 3 17.54 -1.55 -25.50
C ILE A 3 18.57 -1.90 -24.39
N ILE A 4 19.82 -1.48 -24.57
CA ILE A 4 20.91 -1.72 -23.61
C ILE A 4 20.65 -1.05 -22.26
N SER A 5 20.13 0.19 -22.27
CA SER A 5 19.77 0.90 -21.04
C SER A 5 18.61 0.21 -20.30
N PHE A 6 17.65 -0.34 -21.04
CA PHE A 6 16.54 -1.10 -20.47
C PHE A 6 17.02 -2.39 -19.80
N ILE A 7 17.89 -3.16 -20.47
CA ILE A 7 18.45 -4.39 -19.92
C ILE A 7 19.27 -4.11 -18.65
N LEU A 8 20.10 -3.07 -18.65
CA LEU A 8 20.86 -2.65 -17.47
C LEU A 8 19.97 -2.19 -16.32
N MET A 9 18.86 -1.49 -16.61
CA MET A 9 17.88 -1.07 -15.60
C MET A 9 17.18 -2.28 -14.97
N VAL A 10 16.72 -3.24 -15.78
CA VAL A 10 16.08 -4.46 -15.29
C VAL A 10 17.06 -5.29 -14.47
N ALA A 11 18.29 -5.46 -14.93
CA ALA A 11 19.34 -6.17 -14.19
C ALA A 11 19.69 -5.48 -12.86
N GLY A 12 19.78 -4.15 -12.86
CA GLY A 12 19.98 -3.35 -11.65
C GLY A 12 18.83 -3.50 -10.65
N MET A 13 17.57 -3.38 -11.10
CA MET A 13 16.40 -3.58 -10.25
C MET A 13 16.34 -5.00 -9.68
N PHE A 14 16.68 -6.01 -10.49
CA PHE A 14 16.74 -7.39 -10.05
C PHE A 14 17.75 -7.56 -8.91
N LEU A 15 18.99 -7.08 -9.08
CA LEU A 15 20.02 -7.18 -8.05
C LEU A 15 19.60 -6.47 -6.76
N VAL A 16 19.14 -5.22 -6.86
CA VAL A 16 18.78 -4.41 -5.69
C VAL A 16 17.53 -4.94 -4.97
N THR A 17 16.63 -5.67 -5.65
CA THR A 17 15.44 -6.26 -5.02
C THR A 17 15.72 -7.66 -4.47
N PHE A 18 16.50 -8.47 -5.20
CA PHE A 18 16.76 -9.86 -4.87
C PHE A 18 17.72 -9.99 -3.69
N ILE A 19 18.75 -9.16 -3.63
CA ILE A 19 19.74 -9.14 -2.53
C ILE A 19 19.02 -8.94 -1.17
N PRO A 20 18.29 -7.84 -0.90
CA PRO A 20 17.65 -7.65 0.40
C PRO A 20 16.52 -8.64 0.69
N ARG A 21 15.98 -9.36 -0.29
CA ARG A 21 14.98 -10.43 -0.05
C ARG A 21 15.61 -11.77 0.31
N VAL A 22 16.63 -12.18 -0.45
CA VAL A 22 17.24 -13.51 -0.32
C VAL A 22 18.33 -13.51 0.74
N LEU A 23 19.00 -12.39 0.97
CA LEU A 23 20.07 -12.30 1.96
C LEU A 23 19.56 -12.52 3.41
N PRO A 24 18.41 -11.96 3.85
CA PRO A 24 17.81 -12.34 5.13
C PRO A 24 17.35 -13.80 5.16
N LEU A 25 16.74 -14.30 4.08
CA LEU A 25 16.25 -15.68 4.00
C LEU A 25 17.40 -16.70 4.03
N ALA A 26 18.53 -16.39 3.40
CA ALA A 26 19.70 -17.27 3.33
C ALA A 26 20.55 -17.20 4.62
N LEU A 27 20.70 -16.01 5.23
CA LEU A 27 21.45 -15.85 6.48
C LEU A 27 20.68 -16.36 7.70
N LEU A 28 19.35 -16.23 7.70
CA LEU A 28 18.50 -16.66 8.81
C LEU A 28 17.78 -17.99 8.54
N GLY A 29 17.89 -18.58 7.35
CA GLY A 29 17.26 -19.86 7.01
C GLY A 29 17.67 -21.05 7.88
N ASN A 30 18.79 -20.95 8.61
CA ASN A 30 19.27 -21.96 9.57
C ASN A 30 19.22 -21.52 11.04
N LYS A 31 18.71 -20.31 11.35
CA LYS A 31 18.53 -19.82 12.73
C LYS A 31 17.07 -19.46 12.92
N GLU A 32 16.42 -20.11 13.88
CA GLU A 32 15.09 -19.71 14.33
C GLU A 32 15.13 -18.24 14.74
N LEU A 33 14.52 -17.38 13.93
CA LEU A 33 14.27 -15.99 14.26
C LEU A 33 13.54 -15.96 15.60
N PRO A 34 13.99 -15.14 16.58
CA PRO A 34 13.28 -15.06 17.85
C PRO A 34 11.84 -14.61 17.59
N GLU A 35 10.87 -15.28 18.23
CA GLU A 35 9.43 -15.11 17.97
C GLU A 35 8.98 -13.64 18.01
N LYS A 36 9.61 -12.82 18.86
CA LYS A 36 9.36 -11.37 18.95
C LYS A 36 9.63 -10.62 17.63
N VAL A 37 10.69 -11.00 16.90
CA VAL A 37 11.07 -10.33 15.65
C VAL A 37 10.14 -10.75 14.51
N VAL A 38 9.76 -12.03 14.45
CA VAL A 38 8.76 -12.51 13.48
C VAL A 38 7.42 -11.82 13.69
N LEU A 39 6.99 -11.72 14.94
CA LEU A 39 5.77 -11.01 15.31
C LEU A 39 5.84 -9.54 14.88
N TRP A 40 6.95 -8.85 15.16
CA TRP A 40 7.13 -7.46 14.74
C TRP A 40 7.13 -7.28 13.22
N LEU A 41 7.84 -8.14 12.49
CA LEU A 41 7.87 -8.17 11.02
C LEU A 41 6.48 -8.36 10.41
N SER A 42 5.61 -9.14 11.05
CA SER A 42 4.23 -9.38 10.57
C SER A 42 3.35 -8.12 10.60
N PHE A 43 3.67 -7.13 11.44
CA PHE A 43 2.95 -5.85 11.51
C PHE A 43 3.43 -4.80 10.50
N ILE A 44 4.62 -4.95 9.93
CA ILE A 44 5.18 -3.99 8.97
C ILE A 44 4.25 -3.75 7.78
N PRO A 45 3.69 -4.79 7.09
CA PRO A 45 2.83 -4.55 5.94
C PRO A 45 1.60 -3.71 6.29
N ALA A 46 0.93 -4.01 7.40
CA ALA A 46 -0.26 -3.27 7.84
C ALA A 46 0.09 -1.82 8.24
N ALA A 47 1.21 -1.62 8.94
CA ALA A 47 1.67 -0.30 9.36
C ALA A 47 2.04 0.57 8.14
N VAL A 48 2.80 0.02 7.19
CA VAL A 48 3.22 0.74 5.99
C VAL A 48 2.01 1.08 5.11
N LEU A 49 1.10 0.12 4.86
CA LEU A 49 -0.11 0.40 4.08
C LEU A 49 -0.98 1.47 4.74
N SER A 50 -1.14 1.44 6.05
CA SER A 50 -1.88 2.47 6.79
C SER A 50 -1.19 3.83 6.73
N ALA A 51 0.14 3.86 6.87
CA ALA A 51 0.95 5.07 6.80
C ALA A 51 1.01 5.69 5.39
N LEU A 52 0.84 4.88 4.35
CA LEU A 52 0.70 5.35 2.96
C LEU A 52 -0.73 5.84 2.68
N LEU A 53 -1.74 5.14 3.23
CA LEU A 53 -3.15 5.45 3.01
C LEU A 53 -3.58 6.75 3.70
N ALA A 54 -3.15 6.96 4.96
CA ALA A 54 -3.50 8.14 5.74
C ALA A 54 -3.17 9.48 5.01
N PRO A 55 -1.94 9.74 4.55
CA PRO A 55 -1.63 10.96 3.81
C PRO A 55 -2.33 11.01 2.45
N ALA A 56 -2.52 9.88 1.78
CA ALA A 56 -3.22 9.83 0.49
C ALA A 56 -4.68 10.31 0.58
N ILE A 57 -5.28 10.24 1.77
CA ILE A 57 -6.66 10.66 2.01
C ILE A 57 -6.72 12.04 2.68
N LEU A 58 -5.88 12.27 3.69
CA LEU A 58 -5.98 13.43 4.60
C LEU A 58 -5.25 14.67 4.08
N LEU A 59 -4.25 14.50 3.21
CA LEU A 59 -3.45 15.60 2.68
C LEU A 59 -3.82 15.89 1.23
N GLN A 60 -4.22 17.13 0.95
CA GLN A 60 -4.30 17.67 -0.40
C GLN A 60 -3.32 18.84 -0.52
N ASN A 61 -2.48 18.81 -1.55
CA ASN A 61 -1.45 19.83 -1.82
C ASN A 61 -0.53 20.14 -0.61
N GLY A 62 -0.23 19.14 0.22
CA GLY A 62 0.65 19.30 1.39
C GLY A 62 0.00 19.95 2.61
N SER A 63 -1.30 20.24 2.56
CA SER A 63 -2.07 20.77 3.70
C SER A 63 -3.13 19.77 4.16
N LEU A 64 -3.43 19.78 5.47
CA LEU A 64 -4.52 18.97 6.03
C LEU A 64 -5.85 19.50 5.50
N TYR A 65 -6.48 18.74 4.63
CA TYR A 65 -7.72 19.13 3.98
C TYR A 65 -8.87 18.24 4.45
N LEU A 66 -9.32 18.53 5.68
CA LEU A 66 -10.42 17.83 6.36
C LEU A 66 -11.78 18.47 6.03
N SER A 67 -11.99 18.80 4.75
CA SER A 67 -13.27 19.34 4.27
C SER A 67 -14.16 18.23 3.72
N LEU A 68 -15.48 18.41 3.79
CA LEU A 68 -16.47 17.55 3.10
C LEU A 68 -16.36 17.64 1.57
N GLU A 69 -15.63 18.64 1.05
CA GLU A 69 -15.26 18.76 -0.36
C GLU A 69 -14.11 17.81 -0.75
N ASN A 70 -13.43 17.18 0.22
CA ASN A 70 -12.38 16.22 -0.07
C ASN A 70 -12.99 14.89 -0.54
N THR A 71 -13.07 14.72 -1.85
CA THR A 71 -13.55 13.52 -2.54
C THR A 71 -12.93 12.23 -1.99
N SER A 72 -11.61 12.23 -1.71
CA SER A 72 -10.90 11.06 -1.19
C SER A 72 -11.33 10.69 0.24
N LEU A 73 -11.62 11.69 1.08
CA LEU A 73 -12.02 11.52 2.47
C LEU A 73 -13.46 11.02 2.57
N VAL A 74 -14.35 11.57 1.74
CA VAL A 74 -15.75 11.12 1.65
C VAL A 74 -15.84 9.71 1.06
N ALA A 75 -15.04 9.38 0.03
CA ALA A 75 -15.00 8.04 -0.55
C ALA A 75 -14.37 6.99 0.39
N PHE A 76 -13.50 7.39 1.31
CA PHE A 76 -12.85 6.47 2.26
C PHE A 76 -13.85 5.81 3.22
N PHE A 77 -14.74 6.58 3.85
CA PHE A 77 -15.71 6.05 4.83
C PHE A 77 -16.61 4.92 4.29
N PRO A 78 -17.28 5.05 3.13
CA PRO A 78 -18.08 3.96 2.58
C PRO A 78 -17.21 2.79 2.13
N THR A 79 -16.00 3.04 1.62
CA THR A 79 -15.03 1.98 1.27
C THR A 79 -14.63 1.16 2.49
N LEU A 80 -14.36 1.82 3.62
CA LEU A 80 -14.04 1.19 4.90
C LEU A 80 -15.19 0.33 5.41
N LEU A 81 -16.43 0.81 5.23
CA LEU A 81 -17.65 0.08 5.62
C LEU A 81 -17.83 -1.20 4.80
N VAL A 82 -17.60 -1.14 3.49
CA VAL A 82 -17.60 -2.31 2.60
C VAL A 82 -16.48 -3.29 2.98
N ALA A 83 -15.29 -2.78 3.27
CA ALA A 83 -14.15 -3.59 3.69
C ALA A 83 -14.43 -4.37 4.97
N TYR A 84 -14.98 -3.69 5.99
CA TYR A 84 -15.30 -4.28 7.27
C TYR A 84 -16.37 -5.37 7.15
N LYS A 85 -17.42 -5.12 6.35
CA LYS A 85 -18.53 -6.07 6.19
C LYS A 85 -18.17 -7.28 5.34
N THR A 86 -17.43 -7.08 4.25
CA THR A 86 -17.24 -8.14 3.24
C THR A 86 -15.97 -8.96 3.46
N LYS A 87 -14.96 -8.39 4.14
CA LYS A 87 -13.63 -9.01 4.38
C LYS A 87 -12.99 -9.60 3.10
N ASN A 88 -13.39 -9.11 1.93
CA ASN A 88 -12.95 -9.60 0.62
C ASN A 88 -12.44 -8.42 -0.21
N ILE A 89 -11.20 -8.53 -0.64
CA ILE A 89 -10.47 -7.49 -1.39
C ILE A 89 -11.25 -7.07 -2.65
N PHE A 90 -11.88 -8.01 -3.36
CA PHE A 90 -12.56 -7.70 -4.61
C PHE A 90 -13.75 -6.74 -4.41
N TYR A 91 -14.56 -6.99 -3.38
CA TYR A 91 -15.69 -6.13 -3.04
C TYR A 91 -15.24 -4.78 -2.46
N THR A 92 -14.15 -4.76 -1.68
CA THR A 92 -13.57 -3.52 -1.16
C THR A 92 -13.09 -2.60 -2.28
N VAL A 93 -12.35 -3.15 -3.24
CA VAL A 93 -11.80 -2.37 -4.36
C VAL A 93 -12.90 -1.89 -5.29
N SER A 94 -13.83 -2.77 -5.68
CA SER A 94 -14.94 -2.39 -6.57
C SER A 94 -15.88 -1.37 -5.90
N GLY A 95 -16.25 -1.59 -4.63
CA GLY A 95 -17.07 -0.64 -3.88
C GLY A 95 -16.38 0.72 -3.77
N GLY A 96 -15.11 0.74 -3.37
CA GLY A 96 -14.35 1.99 -3.25
C GLY A 96 -14.18 2.74 -4.56
N LEU A 97 -13.97 2.02 -5.68
CA LEU A 97 -13.90 2.62 -7.00
C LEU A 97 -15.23 3.27 -7.38
N VAL A 98 -16.35 2.59 -7.15
CA VAL A 98 -17.69 3.14 -7.43
C VAL A 98 -17.97 4.38 -6.59
N PHE A 99 -17.67 4.35 -5.29
CA PHE A 99 -17.86 5.52 -4.42
C PHE A 99 -16.95 6.69 -4.81
N TYR A 100 -15.69 6.42 -5.13
CA TYR A 100 -14.76 7.45 -5.59
C TYR A 100 -15.26 8.11 -6.87
N LEU A 101 -15.65 7.31 -7.88
CA LEU A 101 -16.18 7.82 -9.14
C LEU A 101 -17.46 8.64 -8.96
N LEU A 102 -18.38 8.18 -8.09
CA LEU A 102 -19.59 8.94 -7.77
C LEU A 102 -19.25 10.30 -7.16
N THR A 103 -18.31 10.32 -6.22
CA THR A 103 -17.94 11.55 -5.52
C THR A 103 -17.17 12.51 -6.44
N SER A 104 -16.35 11.98 -7.36
CA SER A 104 -15.60 12.79 -8.33
C SER A 104 -16.43 13.34 -9.49
N VAL A 105 -17.63 12.82 -9.71
CA VAL A 105 -18.57 13.34 -10.73
C VAL A 105 -19.50 14.40 -10.13
N LEU A 106 -19.71 14.37 -8.81
CA LEU A 106 -20.60 15.29 -8.10
C LEU A 106 -19.92 16.61 -7.71
N PHE A 107 -18.58 16.64 -7.65
CA PHE A 107 -17.70 17.77 -7.33
C PHE A 107 -16.69 17.97 -8.45
#